data_AF-A0A820JYR7-F1
#
_entry.id   AF-A0A820JYR7-F1
#
_cell.length_a   1.000
_cell.length_b   1.000
_cell.length_c   1.000
_cell.angle_alpha   90.00
_cell.angle_beta   90.00
_cell.angle_gamma   90.00
#
_symmetry.space_group_name_H-M   'P 1'
#
loop_
_entity.id
_entity.type
_entity.pdbx_description
1 polymer ?
#
loop_
_entity_poly.entity_id
_entity_poly.type
_entity_poly.pdbx_seq_one_letter_code
_entity_poly.pdbx_strand_id
1 'polypeptide(L)'
;TFNSTIINEQLPFNTYEYTVKDLNETSLYMFRIKSMNIYGEIPWSNDIPVQTIESIITSDDLPQLHVISYNSKENYLHFDYLPGDDHLRKINNEQLCLHIRQSSDGNIYQTINQCLSIHNNRVKWFLEKDFPYLKFSICSIKKQNICGQEIDMKEESNNRSTTAMIIGIAVTTCFLILIISIIIVILCCRWRKKRLTSNVNRTNK
;
A
#
# COMPACT_ATOMS: atom_id res chain seq x y z
N THR A 1 14.27 37.81 -20.48
CA THR A 1 12.98 38.53 -20.63
C THR A 1 12.04 38.03 -19.56
N PHE A 2 11.73 38.85 -18.56
CA PHE A 2 10.75 38.49 -17.53
C PHE A 2 9.36 38.55 -18.16
N ASN A 3 8.69 37.41 -18.32
CA ASN A 3 7.27 37.40 -18.65
C ASN A 3 6.52 37.88 -17.40
N SER A 4 6.20 39.18 -17.35
CA SER A 4 5.33 39.72 -16.31
C SER A 4 3.88 39.36 -16.66
N THR A 5 3.34 38.32 -16.04
CA THR A 5 1.91 38.05 -16.09
C THR A 5 1.21 39.11 -15.25
N ILE A 6 0.49 40.02 -15.89
CA ILE A 6 -0.32 41.03 -15.20
C ILE A 6 -1.67 40.38 -14.87
N ILE A 7 -1.96 40.21 -13.58
CA ILE A 7 -3.26 39.77 -13.08
C ILE A 7 -4.04 41.03 -12.69
N ASN A 8 -5.15 41.31 -13.38
CA ASN A 8 -6.04 42.42 -13.07
C ASN A 8 -7.34 41.86 -12.52
N GLU A 9 -7.62 42.11 -11.24
CA GLU A 9 -8.85 41.66 -10.58
C GLU A 9 -9.66 42.88 -10.11
N GLN A 10 -10.97 42.86 -10.40
CA GLN A 10 -11.91 43.85 -9.87
C GLN A 10 -12.66 43.25 -8.69
N LEU A 11 -12.45 43.82 -7.50
CA LEU A 11 -13.07 43.33 -6.27
C LEU A 11 -14.50 43.90 -6.10
N PRO A 12 -15.39 43.17 -5.41
CA PRO A 12 -16.71 43.69 -5.02
C PRO A 12 -16.59 44.96 -4.15
N PHE A 13 -17.64 45.79 -4.16
CA PHE A 13 -17.73 46.94 -3.27
C PHE A 13 -17.58 46.52 -1.81
N ASN A 14 -16.94 47.38 -1.00
CA ASN A 14 -16.66 47.17 0.42
C ASN A 14 -15.78 45.93 0.74
N THR A 15 -14.97 45.48 -0.22
CA THR A 15 -13.93 44.47 0.03
C THR A 15 -12.67 45.15 0.56
N TYR A 16 -12.23 44.77 1.74
CA TYR A 16 -11.02 45.30 2.37
C TYR A 16 -9.84 44.32 2.36
N GLU A 17 -10.11 43.05 2.04
CA GLU A 17 -9.13 41.96 2.03
C GLU A 17 -9.34 41.09 0.79
N TYR A 18 -8.24 40.68 0.17
CA TYR A 18 -8.26 39.79 -0.99
C TYR A 18 -7.05 38.86 -0.97
N THR A 19 -7.27 37.59 -1.29
CA THR A 19 -6.21 36.57 -1.35
C THR A 19 -6.00 36.16 -2.80
N VAL A 20 -4.78 36.37 -3.30
CA VAL A 20 -4.37 35.89 -4.63
C VAL A 20 -3.86 34.46 -4.50
N LYS A 21 -4.40 33.56 -5.31
CA LYS A 21 -4.02 32.15 -5.37
C LYS A 21 -3.24 31.84 -6.65
N ASP A 22 -2.72 30.62 -6.74
CA ASP A 22 -2.07 30.07 -7.95
C ASP A 22 -0.86 30.87 -8.45
N LEU A 23 -0.15 31.51 -7.51
CA LEU A 23 1.12 32.18 -7.78
C LEU A 23 2.27 31.17 -7.86
N ASN A 24 3.28 31.49 -8.66
CA ASN A 24 4.51 30.72 -8.71
C ASN A 24 5.27 30.86 -7.38
N GLU A 25 5.93 29.78 -6.98
CA GLU A 25 6.71 29.70 -5.75
C GLU A 25 8.03 30.45 -5.88
N THR A 26 8.60 30.89 -4.75
CA THR A 26 9.90 31.61 -4.69
C THR A 26 10.01 32.82 -5.62
N SER A 27 8.88 33.37 -6.03
CA SER A 27 8.78 34.39 -7.07
C SER A 27 8.41 35.73 -6.44
N LEU A 28 9.05 36.79 -6.93
CA LEU A 28 8.77 38.16 -6.51
C LEU A 28 7.60 38.74 -7.32
N TYR A 29 6.57 39.20 -6.62
CA TYR A 29 5.41 39.88 -7.20
C TYR A 29 5.35 41.32 -6.71
N MET A 30 4.88 42.21 -7.60
CA MET A 30 4.62 43.61 -7.28
C MET A 30 3.11 43.84 -7.25
N PHE A 31 2.59 44.28 -6.11
CA PHE A 31 1.17 44.57 -5.93
C PHE A 31 0.93 46.07 -5.93
N ARG A 32 -0.14 46.49 -6.60
CA ARG A 32 -0.66 47.85 -6.58
C ARG A 32 -2.17 47.82 -6.64
N ILE A 33 -2.82 48.81 -6.02
CA ILE A 33 -4.27 48.94 -5.98
C ILE A 33 -4.69 50.32 -6.47
N LYS A 34 -5.90 50.44 -7.01
CA LYS A 34 -6.54 51.73 -7.28
C LYS A 34 -8.01 51.63 -6.90
N SER A 35 -8.60 52.75 -6.50
CA SER A 35 -10.03 52.82 -6.24
C SER A 35 -10.77 53.30 -7.49
N MET A 36 -11.97 52.79 -7.68
CA MET A 36 -12.87 53.19 -8.77
C MET A 36 -14.26 53.45 -8.19
N ASN A 37 -14.90 54.53 -8.64
CA ASN A 37 -16.30 54.84 -8.37
C ASN A 37 -17.00 55.28 -9.66
N ILE A 38 -18.25 55.72 -9.57
CA ILE A 38 -19.04 56.16 -10.73
C ILE A 38 -18.47 57.41 -11.44
N TYR A 39 -17.60 58.16 -10.78
CA TYR A 39 -16.97 59.37 -11.32
C TYR A 39 -15.62 59.07 -11.99
N GLY A 40 -15.09 57.85 -11.83
CA GLY A 40 -13.86 57.42 -12.47
C GLY A 40 -12.93 56.64 -11.53
N GLU A 41 -11.68 56.51 -11.97
CA GLU A 41 -10.61 55.80 -11.27
C GLU A 41 -9.59 56.81 -10.72
N ILE A 42 -9.00 56.49 -9.58
CA ILE A 42 -7.83 57.23 -9.08
C ILE A 42 -6.54 56.58 -9.56
N PRO A 43 -5.38 57.29 -9.51
CA PRO A 43 -4.09 56.69 -9.80
C PRO A 43 -3.80 55.45 -8.95
N TRP A 44 -2.93 54.57 -9.48
CA TRP A 44 -2.44 53.41 -8.74
C TRP A 44 -1.69 53.83 -7.48
N SER A 45 -1.78 53.00 -6.44
CA SER A 45 -0.92 53.05 -5.27
C SER A 45 0.54 52.82 -5.65
N ASN A 46 1.43 53.05 -4.68
CA ASN A 46 2.81 52.59 -4.77
C ASN A 46 2.87 51.05 -4.90
N ASP A 47 3.95 50.56 -5.51
CA ASP A 47 4.21 49.14 -5.63
C ASP A 47 4.65 48.55 -4.28
N ILE A 48 4.07 47.40 -3.94
CA ILE A 48 4.40 46.63 -2.74
C ILE A 48 5.05 45.31 -3.19
N PRO A 49 6.35 45.08 -2.92
CA PRO A 49 7.02 43.83 -3.24
C PRO A 49 6.63 42.74 -2.25
N VAL A 50 6.19 41.59 -2.77
CA VAL A 50 5.86 40.40 -1.97
C VAL A 50 6.52 39.19 -2.61
N GLN A 51 7.31 38.46 -1.83
CA GLN A 51 7.93 37.22 -2.28
C GLN A 51 7.09 36.03 -1.81
N THR A 52 6.73 35.15 -2.73
CA THR A 52 6.09 33.89 -2.38
C THR A 52 7.10 32.93 -1.76
N ILE A 53 6.65 32.14 -0.79
CA ILE A 53 7.46 31.09 -0.19
C ILE A 53 7.50 29.86 -1.09
N GLU A 54 8.51 29.01 -0.88
CA GLU A 54 8.53 27.68 -1.46
C GLU A 54 7.41 26.83 -0.85
N SER A 55 6.70 26.05 -1.66
CA SER A 55 5.73 25.11 -1.10
C SER A 55 6.46 24.06 -0.27
N ILE A 56 5.99 23.85 0.95
CA ILE A 56 6.41 22.71 1.75
C ILE A 56 5.52 21.56 1.32
N ILE A 57 6.09 20.58 0.61
CA ILE A 57 5.39 19.32 0.35
C ILE A 57 5.39 18.57 1.68
N THR A 58 4.21 18.37 2.24
CA THR A 58 4.04 17.54 3.43
C THR A 58 3.71 16.10 3.03
N SER A 59 3.76 15.16 3.98
CA SER A 59 3.39 13.76 3.71
C SER A 59 1.96 13.60 3.18
N ASP A 60 1.09 14.54 3.54
CA ASP A 60 -0.33 14.53 3.18
C ASP A 60 -0.56 14.98 1.74
N ASP A 61 0.39 15.74 1.17
CA ASP A 61 0.36 16.20 -0.22
C ASP A 61 0.85 15.12 -1.20
N LEU A 62 1.41 14.02 -0.70
CA LEU A 62 1.88 12.91 -1.53
C LEU A 62 0.69 12.03 -1.98
N PRO A 63 0.76 11.48 -3.19
CA PRO A 63 -0.29 10.57 -3.67
C PRO A 63 -0.43 9.37 -2.74
N GLN A 64 -1.67 9.00 -2.43
CA GLN A 64 -1.94 7.79 -1.67
C GLN A 64 -1.68 6.56 -2.53
N LEU A 65 -0.80 5.69 -2.05
CA LEU A 65 -0.49 4.42 -2.69
C LEU A 65 -1.66 3.45 -2.44
N HIS A 66 -2.19 2.88 -3.51
CA HIS A 66 -3.18 1.82 -3.42
C HIS A 66 -2.59 0.53 -4.00
N VAL A 67 -2.35 -0.43 -3.13
CA VAL A 67 -1.88 -1.76 -3.54
C VAL A 67 -3.03 -2.51 -4.19
N ILE A 68 -2.91 -2.81 -5.48
CA ILE A 68 -3.95 -3.55 -6.22
C ILE A 68 -3.75 -5.05 -6.02
N SER A 69 -2.53 -5.55 -6.23
CA SER A 69 -2.22 -6.96 -6.08
C SER A 69 -0.74 -7.20 -5.83
N TYR A 70 -0.45 -8.25 -5.09
CA TYR A 70 0.90 -8.73 -4.80
C TYR A 70 0.98 -10.22 -5.14
N ASN A 71 2.05 -10.60 -5.85
CA ASN A 71 2.38 -12.00 -6.14
C ASN A 71 3.80 -12.27 -5.68
N SER A 72 3.94 -12.97 -4.54
CA SER A 72 5.23 -13.36 -3.96
C SER A 72 6.03 -14.28 -4.89
N LYS A 73 5.37 -15.19 -5.61
CA LYS A 73 6.05 -16.16 -6.49
C LYS A 73 6.67 -15.53 -7.73
N GLU A 74 6.03 -14.49 -8.26
CA GLU A 74 6.50 -13.78 -9.46
C GLU A 74 7.25 -12.49 -9.12
N ASN A 75 7.41 -12.17 -7.83
CA ASN A 75 7.99 -10.92 -7.34
C ASN A 75 7.35 -9.70 -8.00
N TYR A 76 6.02 -9.70 -8.08
CA TYR A 76 5.28 -8.68 -8.79
C TYR A 76 4.36 -7.94 -7.83
N LEU A 77 4.42 -6.60 -7.87
CA LEU A 77 3.41 -5.75 -7.27
C LEU A 77 2.76 -4.88 -8.32
N HIS A 78 1.44 -4.93 -8.31
CA HIS A 78 0.63 -3.94 -8.96
C HIS A 78 0.14 -2.95 -7.91
N PHE A 79 0.43 -1.68 -8.13
CA PHE A 79 -0.17 -0.61 -7.37
C PHE A 79 -0.75 0.42 -8.33
N ASP A 80 -1.78 1.10 -7.86
CA ASP A 80 -2.18 2.39 -8.41
C ASP A 80 -1.80 3.47 -7.42
N TYR A 81 -1.77 4.69 -7.90
CA TYR A 81 -1.89 5.84 -7.04
C TYR A 81 -3.26 6.45 -7.29
N LEU A 82 -3.97 6.77 -6.23
CA LEU A 82 -5.15 7.61 -6.38
C LEU A 82 -4.64 9.04 -6.60
N PRO A 83 -4.97 9.69 -7.74
CA PRO A 83 -4.67 11.09 -7.91
C PRO A 83 -5.42 11.86 -6.82
N GLY A 84 -4.69 12.36 -5.81
CA GLY A 84 -5.21 13.40 -4.95
C GLY A 84 -5.52 14.61 -5.82
N ASP A 85 -6.75 15.12 -5.72
CA ASP A 85 -7.32 16.23 -6.49
C ASP A 85 -6.27 17.24 -6.99
N ASP A 86 -6.15 17.43 -8.31
CA ASP A 86 -5.33 18.44 -9.03
C ASP A 86 -3.83 18.62 -8.70
N HIS A 87 -3.30 18.05 -7.61
CA HIS A 87 -1.95 18.27 -7.12
C HIS A 87 -0.87 17.54 -7.93
N LEU A 88 -1.25 16.49 -8.68
CA LEU A 88 -0.33 15.80 -9.59
C LEU A 88 0.21 16.72 -10.69
N ARG A 89 -0.49 17.80 -11.05
CA ARG A 89 0.05 18.77 -12.04
C ARG A 89 1.30 19.49 -11.55
N LYS A 90 1.47 19.67 -10.24
CA LYS A 90 2.69 20.25 -9.63
C LYS A 90 3.84 19.24 -9.54
N ILE A 91 3.54 17.95 -9.42
CA ILE A 91 4.54 16.87 -9.27
C ILE A 91 5.08 16.39 -10.64
N ASN A 92 4.50 16.88 -11.76
CA ASN A 92 4.87 16.48 -13.13
C ASN A 92 6.37 16.61 -13.50
N ASN A 93 7.19 17.30 -12.69
CA ASN A 93 8.65 17.41 -12.87
C ASN A 93 9.48 16.84 -11.70
N GLU A 94 8.86 16.12 -10.77
CA GLU A 94 9.54 15.49 -9.64
C GLU A 94 9.60 13.97 -9.82
N GLN A 95 10.80 13.40 -9.65
CA GLN A 95 10.97 11.96 -9.58
C GLN A 95 10.43 11.47 -8.23
N LEU A 96 9.28 10.81 -8.25
CA LEU A 96 8.79 10.04 -7.12
C LEU A 96 9.54 8.71 -7.06
N CYS A 97 9.93 8.30 -5.86
CA CYS A 97 10.63 7.05 -5.66
C CYS A 97 9.88 6.15 -4.70
N LEU A 98 9.75 4.90 -5.10
CA LEU A 98 9.19 3.86 -4.27
C LEU A 98 10.30 3.34 -3.37
N HIS A 99 10.09 3.48 -2.06
CA HIS A 99 10.93 2.88 -1.04
C HIS A 99 10.29 1.57 -0.61
N ILE A 100 10.98 0.46 -0.86
CA ILE A 100 10.58 -0.87 -0.44
C ILE A 100 11.50 -1.28 0.70
N ARG A 101 10.93 -1.52 1.87
CA ARG A 101 11.66 -2.07 3.03
C ARG A 101 11.21 -3.50 3.26
N GLN A 102 12.19 -4.39 3.34
CA GLN A 102 11.98 -5.82 3.55
C GLN A 102 12.30 -6.21 4.98
N SER A 103 11.45 -7.04 5.56
CA SER A 103 11.64 -7.53 6.92
C SER A 103 11.26 -9.01 7.04
N SER A 104 12.06 -9.81 7.76
CA SER A 104 11.68 -11.17 8.12
C SER A 104 11.08 -11.28 9.53
N ASP A 105 11.41 -10.34 10.44
CA ASP A 105 11.09 -10.44 11.87
C ASP A 105 10.93 -9.07 12.56
N GLY A 106 10.51 -8.04 11.83
CA GLY A 106 10.51 -6.64 12.29
C GLY A 106 11.86 -5.93 12.13
N ASN A 107 12.95 -6.67 11.95
CA ASN A 107 14.25 -6.12 11.54
C ASN A 107 14.27 -5.84 10.04
N ILE A 108 14.71 -4.64 9.63
CA ILE A 108 14.82 -4.26 8.22
C ILE A 108 16.12 -4.84 7.66
N TYR A 109 16.03 -5.69 6.66
CA TYR A 109 17.20 -6.36 6.06
C TYR A 109 17.65 -5.70 4.77
N GLN A 110 16.72 -5.14 4.00
CA GLN A 110 17.02 -4.53 2.72
C GLN A 110 16.07 -3.36 2.45
N THR A 111 16.65 -2.26 1.97
CA THR A 111 15.89 -1.12 1.43
C THR A 111 16.21 -1.01 -0.05
N ILE A 112 15.18 -1.06 -0.88
CA ILE A 112 15.28 -0.86 -2.33
C ILE A 112 14.61 0.47 -2.65
N ASN A 113 15.37 1.41 -3.21
CA ASN A 113 14.85 2.67 -3.69
C ASN A 113 14.75 2.59 -5.20
N GLN A 114 13.53 2.51 -5.72
CA GLN A 114 13.29 2.49 -7.16
C GLN A 114 12.53 3.76 -7.56
N CYS A 115 13.25 4.66 -8.23
CA CYS A 115 12.68 5.89 -8.76
C CYS A 115 11.95 5.61 -10.06
N LEU A 116 10.70 6.05 -10.14
CA LEU A 116 9.85 5.80 -11.29
C LEU A 116 9.41 7.10 -11.93
N SER A 117 9.40 7.08 -13.26
CA SER A 117 8.69 8.09 -14.02
C SER A 117 7.19 7.78 -13.92
N ILE A 118 6.41 8.77 -13.49
CA ILE A 118 4.96 8.66 -13.16
C ILE A 118 4.10 8.14 -14.34
N HIS A 119 4.65 8.11 -15.56
CA HIS A 119 3.92 7.69 -16.75
C HIS A 119 3.64 6.18 -16.87
N ASN A 120 4.29 5.34 -16.08
CA ASN A 120 4.10 3.88 -16.14
C ASN A 120 3.77 3.37 -14.74
N ASN A 121 2.47 3.25 -14.41
CA ASN A 121 1.91 2.76 -13.13
C ASN A 121 2.23 1.28 -12.84
N ARG A 122 3.35 0.75 -13.32
CA ARG A 122 3.77 -0.63 -13.12
C ARG A 122 5.25 -0.68 -12.79
N VAL A 123 5.55 -1.26 -11.64
CA VAL A 123 6.92 -1.50 -11.19
C VAL A 123 7.12 -2.99 -11.12
N LYS A 124 7.97 -3.49 -12.00
CA LYS A 124 8.51 -4.83 -11.83
C LYS A 124 9.76 -4.71 -10.99
N TRP A 125 9.78 -5.39 -9.86
CA TRP A 125 10.98 -5.56 -9.06
C TRP A 125 11.40 -7.03 -9.07
N PHE A 126 12.62 -7.26 -8.62
CA PHE A 126 13.15 -8.61 -8.44
C PHE A 126 13.54 -8.73 -6.97
N LEU A 127 12.85 -9.60 -6.24
CA LEU A 127 13.27 -10.01 -4.90
C LEU A 127 14.11 -11.27 -5.07
N GLU A 128 15.29 -11.31 -4.46
CA GLU A 128 16.13 -12.51 -4.49
C GLU A 128 15.63 -13.61 -3.55
N LYS A 129 14.69 -13.31 -2.62
CA LYS A 129 14.18 -14.25 -1.62
C LYS A 129 12.72 -13.98 -1.23
N ASP A 130 12.05 -15.03 -0.76
CA ASP A 130 10.71 -14.96 -0.15
C ASP A 130 10.80 -14.23 1.21
N PHE A 131 10.17 -13.06 1.33
CA PHE A 131 10.10 -12.30 2.58
C PHE A 131 8.65 -12.22 3.07
N PRO A 132 8.38 -12.59 4.35
CA PRO A 132 7.02 -12.63 4.89
C PRO A 132 6.44 -11.23 5.18
N TYR A 133 7.29 -10.20 5.28
CA TYR A 133 6.87 -8.82 5.52
C TYR A 133 7.52 -7.86 4.53
N LEU A 134 6.66 -7.14 3.82
CA LEU A 134 7.07 -6.06 2.92
C LEU A 134 6.37 -4.77 3.32
N LYS A 135 7.16 -3.70 3.38
CA LYS A 135 6.68 -2.37 3.73
C LYS A 135 6.99 -1.40 2.60
N PHE A 136 5.99 -0.62 2.20
CA PHE A 136 6.07 0.27 1.04
C PHE A 136 5.78 1.69 1.45
N SER A 137 6.58 2.63 0.95
CA SER A 137 6.29 4.05 1.02
C SER A 137 6.70 4.76 -0.27
N ILE A 138 5.95 5.79 -0.63
CA ILE A 138 6.34 6.72 -1.70
C ILE A 138 7.11 7.86 -1.03
N CYS A 139 8.28 8.21 -1.56
CA CYS A 139 9.10 9.31 -1.05
C CYS A 139 9.44 10.30 -2.17
N SER A 140 9.45 11.59 -1.84
CA SER A 140 10.01 12.64 -2.69
C SER A 140 11.50 12.83 -2.39
N ILE A 141 12.35 12.69 -3.41
CA ILE A 141 13.81 12.78 -3.25
C ILE A 141 14.31 14.23 -3.21
N LYS A 142 13.61 15.17 -3.86
CA LYS A 142 14.10 16.56 -3.99
C LYS A 142 13.97 17.38 -2.71
N LYS A 143 12.96 17.09 -1.87
CA LYS A 143 12.67 17.86 -0.65
C LYS A 143 12.77 16.97 0.59
N GLN A 144 14.00 16.71 1.04
CA GLN A 144 14.30 16.16 2.38
C GLN A 144 13.86 14.70 2.67
N ASN A 145 13.70 13.83 1.66
CA ASN A 145 13.28 12.43 1.86
C ASN A 145 11.97 12.29 2.64
N ILE A 146 11.00 13.18 2.37
CA ILE A 146 9.67 13.07 2.96
C ILE A 146 8.98 11.86 2.32
N CYS A 147 8.61 10.91 3.16
CA CYS A 147 7.88 9.71 2.77
C CYS A 147 6.43 9.81 3.22
N GLY A 148 5.52 9.45 2.32
CA GLY A 148 4.08 9.38 2.60
C GLY A 148 3.72 8.11 3.35
N GLN A 149 2.44 7.75 3.22
CA GLN A 149 1.85 6.59 3.89
C GLN A 149 2.69 5.31 3.73
N GLU A 150 2.88 4.63 4.85
CA GLU A 150 3.49 3.31 4.89
C GLU A 150 2.42 2.23 4.83
N ILE A 151 2.59 1.27 3.91
CA ILE A 151 1.68 0.13 3.75
C ILE A 151 2.43 -1.15 4.14
N ASP A 152 1.92 -1.82 5.17
CA ASP A 152 2.42 -3.13 5.60
C ASP A 152 1.66 -4.22 4.87
N MET A 153 2.36 -5.01 4.07
CA MET A 153 1.84 -6.25 3.50
C MET A 153 2.29 -7.41 4.36
N LYS A 154 1.33 -8.08 4.99
CA LYS A 154 1.52 -9.43 5.51
C LYS A 154 1.06 -10.39 4.45
N GLU A 155 1.93 -11.34 4.08
CA GLU A 155 1.47 -12.46 3.27
C GLU A 155 0.40 -13.19 4.09
N GLU A 156 -0.84 -13.14 3.61
CA GLU A 156 -1.93 -13.92 4.19
C GLU A 156 -1.61 -15.38 3.87
N SER A 157 -0.85 -16.01 4.78
CA SER A 157 -0.39 -17.38 4.63
C SER A 157 -1.60 -18.22 4.29
N ASN A 158 -1.56 -18.87 3.13
CA ASN A 158 -2.67 -19.62 2.55
C ASN A 158 -3.08 -20.76 3.51
N ASN A 159 -3.92 -20.44 4.50
CA ASN A 159 -4.46 -21.35 5.51
C ASN A 159 -5.27 -22.49 4.88
N ARG A 160 -5.56 -22.38 3.59
CA ARG A 160 -6.22 -23.39 2.77
C ARG A 160 -5.39 -24.68 2.62
N SER A 161 -4.06 -24.59 2.63
CA SER A 161 -3.20 -25.78 2.51
C SER A 161 -3.05 -26.53 3.83
N THR A 162 -2.91 -25.80 4.94
CA THR A 162 -2.81 -26.39 6.28
C THR A 162 -4.12 -27.04 6.71
N THR A 163 -5.27 -26.41 6.41
CA THR A 163 -6.59 -26.99 6.68
C THR A 163 -6.84 -28.27 5.87
N ALA A 164 -6.48 -28.31 4.58
CA ALA A 164 -6.60 -29.51 3.76
C ALA A 164 -5.71 -30.67 4.28
N MET A 165 -4.50 -30.36 4.74
CA MET A 165 -3.60 -31.36 5.32
C MET A 165 -4.13 -31.93 6.65
N ILE A 166 -4.69 -31.08 7.51
CA ILE A 166 -5.31 -31.49 8.78
C ILE A 166 -6.52 -32.40 8.52
N ILE A 167 -7.38 -32.06 7.55
CA ILE A 167 -8.53 -32.90 7.17
C ILE A 167 -8.05 -34.26 6.64
N GLY A 168 -7.00 -34.29 5.81
CA GLY A 168 -6.44 -35.54 5.29
C GLY A 168 -5.92 -36.48 6.39
N ILE A 169 -5.26 -35.94 7.41
CA ILE A 169 -4.76 -36.72 8.56
C ILE A 169 -5.93 -37.24 9.41
N ALA A 170 -6.96 -36.43 9.64
CA ALA A 170 -8.14 -36.84 10.40
C ALA A 170 -8.88 -38.01 9.72
N VAL A 171 -9.08 -37.95 8.40
CA VAL A 171 -9.77 -39.01 7.66
C VAL A 171 -8.98 -40.32 7.66
N THR A 172 -7.67 -40.26 7.40
CA THR A 172 -6.82 -41.46 7.34
C THR A 172 -6.73 -42.17 8.70
N THR A 173 -6.62 -41.42 9.79
CA THR A 173 -6.61 -41.99 11.15
C THR A 173 -7.94 -42.68 11.50
N CYS A 174 -9.09 -42.09 11.14
CA CYS A 174 -10.40 -42.74 11.33
C CYS A 174 -10.50 -44.07 10.57
N PHE A 175 -10.04 -44.13 9.33
CA PHE A 175 -10.05 -45.38 8.55
C PHE A 175 -9.18 -46.47 9.17
N LEU A 176 -8.00 -46.13 9.67
CA LEU A 176 -7.11 -47.09 10.34
C LEU A 176 -7.75 -47.66 11.62
N ILE A 177 -8.42 -46.82 12.42
CA ILE A 177 -9.12 -47.25 13.64
C ILE A 177 -10.25 -48.23 13.29
N LEU A 178 -11.01 -47.98 12.21
CA LEU A 178 -12.04 -48.91 11.74
C LEU A 178 -11.47 -50.25 11.29
N ILE A 179 -10.36 -50.25 10.55
CA ILE A 179 -9.70 -51.49 10.13
C ILE A 179 -9.20 -52.29 11.34
N ILE A 180 -8.57 -51.62 12.31
CA ILE A 180 -8.08 -52.27 13.54
C ILE A 180 -9.23 -52.87 14.35
N SER A 181 -10.35 -52.16 14.49
CA SER A 181 -11.51 -52.68 15.22
C SER A 181 -12.11 -53.93 14.55
N ILE A 182 -12.19 -53.96 13.22
CA ILE A 182 -12.62 -55.15 12.46
C ILE A 182 -11.66 -56.32 12.68
N ILE A 183 -10.34 -56.09 12.63
CA ILE A 183 -9.33 -57.13 12.87
C ILE A 183 -9.48 -57.72 14.28
N ILE A 184 -9.67 -56.87 15.30
CA ILE A 184 -9.88 -57.32 16.69
C ILE A 184 -11.13 -58.21 16.78
N VAL A 185 -12.24 -57.82 16.15
CA VAL A 185 -13.47 -58.62 16.14
C VAL A 185 -13.23 -59.99 15.47
N ILE A 186 -12.54 -60.03 14.34
CA ILE A 186 -12.20 -61.29 13.64
C ILE A 186 -11.33 -62.19 14.52
N LEU A 187 -10.31 -61.63 15.19
CA LEU A 187 -9.44 -62.35 16.11
C LEU A 187 -10.22 -62.90 17.31
N CYS A 188 -11.10 -62.10 17.90
CA CYS A 188 -11.98 -62.53 18.99
C CYS A 188 -12.92 -63.66 18.55
N CYS A 189 -13.52 -63.57 17.37
CA CYS A 189 -14.37 -64.63 16.81
C CYS A 189 -13.58 -65.93 16.56
N ARG A 190 -12.36 -65.82 16.00
CA ARG A 190 -11.47 -66.98 15.80
C ARG A 190 -11.08 -67.62 17.13
N TRP A 191 -10.77 -66.82 18.14
CA TRP A 191 -10.40 -67.32 19.46
C TRP A 191 -11.57 -67.98 20.18
N ARG A 192 -12.78 -67.39 20.10
CA ARG A 192 -14.01 -67.98 20.64
C ARG A 192 -14.34 -69.32 19.98
N LYS A 193 -14.20 -69.41 18.65
CA LYS A 193 -14.41 -70.67 17.91
C LYS A 193 -13.46 -71.77 18.38
N LYS A 194 -12.16 -71.46 18.56
CA LYS A 194 -11.16 -72.41 19.09
C LYS A 194 -11.52 -72.94 20.48
N ARG A 195 -12.01 -72.07 21.38
CA ARG A 195 -12.45 -72.50 22.73
C ARG A 195 -13.62 -73.48 22.67
N LEU A 196 -14.63 -73.18 21.86
CA LEU A 196 -15.82 -74.04 21.71
C LEU A 196 -15.44 -75.43 21.18
N THR A 197 -14.56 -75.51 20.17
CA THR A 197 -14.10 -76.81 19.65
C THR A 197 -13.25 -77.59 20.66
N SER A 198 -12.49 -76.93 21.53
CA SER A 198 -11.69 -77.61 22.54
C SER A 198 -12.54 -78.25 23.65
N ASN A 199 -13.68 -77.65 24.00
CA ASN A 199 -14.57 -78.17 25.03
C ASN A 199 -15.37 -79.40 24.55
N VAL A 200 -15.79 -79.44 23.28
CA VAL A 200 -16.51 -80.59 22.70
C VAL A 200 -15.65 -81.87 22.71
N ASN A 201 -14.35 -81.75 22.46
CA ASN A 201 -13.44 -82.91 22.52
C ASN A 201 -13.18 -83.39 23.96
N ARG A 202 -13.49 -82.57 24.98
CA ARG A 202 -13.32 -82.92 26.39
C ARG A 202 -14.54 -83.61 26.99
N THR A 203 -15.71 -83.47 26.38
CA THR A 203 -16.95 -84.17 26.79
C THR A 203 -17.16 -85.53 26.12
N ASN A 204 -16.40 -85.85 25.06
CA ASN A 204 -16.46 -87.12 24.33
C ASN A 204 -15.36 -88.12 24.75
N LYS A 205 -14.73 -87.91 25.91
CA LYS A 205 -13.69 -88.76 26.48
C LYS A 205 -14.07 -89.11 27.91
#